data_AF-A0A957YKY0-F1
#
_entry.id   AF-A0A957YKY0-F1
#
_cell.length_a   1.000
_cell.length_b   1.000
_cell.length_c   1.000
_cell.angle_alpha   90.00
_cell.angle_beta   90.00
_cell.angle_gamma   90.00
#
_symmetry.space_group_name_H-M   'P 1'
#
loop_
_entity.id
_entity.type
_entity.pdbx_description
1 polymer ?
#
loop_
_entity_poly.entity_id
_entity_poly.type
_entity_poly.pdbx_seq_one_letter_code
_entity_poly.pdbx_strand_id
1 'polypeptide(L)'
;MPAKIYKVKLSSEEREELNGLVNKGQSQARRARRARILLMADEGQENGGWKDADIAQALGANVRTVERTRQKCVEEGLEAALNHT
;
A
#
# COMPACT_ATOMS: atom_id res chain seq x y z
N MET A 1 -7.72 -16.02 8.56
CA MET A 1 -7.66 -15.02 7.46
C MET A 1 -7.50 -15.79 6.17
N PRO A 2 -8.34 -15.57 5.14
CA PRO A 2 -8.15 -16.21 3.84
C PRO A 2 -6.79 -15.85 3.25
N ALA A 3 -6.24 -16.72 2.41
CA ALA A 3 -4.94 -16.52 1.79
C ALA A 3 -4.91 -15.21 0.99
N LYS A 4 -3.79 -14.47 1.08
CA LYS A 4 -3.55 -13.24 0.31
C LYS A 4 -3.58 -13.57 -1.19
N ILE A 5 -4.62 -13.11 -1.90
CA ILE A 5 -4.77 -13.29 -3.35
C ILE A 5 -3.88 -12.30 -4.12
N TYR A 6 -3.92 -11.02 -3.76
CA TYR A 6 -3.22 -9.93 -4.46
C TYR A 6 -1.86 -9.60 -3.84
N LYS A 7 -0.79 -10.27 -4.25
CA LYS A 7 0.57 -10.00 -3.72
C LYS A 7 1.16 -8.76 -4.36
N VAL A 8 1.44 -7.74 -3.55
CA VAL A 8 2.10 -6.52 -4.01
C VAL A 8 3.60 -6.78 -4.04
N LYS A 9 4.23 -6.56 -5.19
CA LYS A 9 5.69 -6.53 -5.35
C LYS A 9 6.04 -5.23 -6.04
N LEU A 10 6.66 -4.31 -5.29
CA LEU A 10 7.06 -3.02 -5.83
C LEU A 10 8.47 -3.11 -6.41
N SER A 11 8.68 -2.43 -7.52
CA SER A 11 10.02 -2.16 -8.05
C SER A 11 10.74 -1.11 -7.19
N SER A 12 12.05 -0.97 -7.37
CA SER A 12 12.84 0.07 -6.70
C SER A 12 12.32 1.48 -7.03
N GLU A 13 11.91 1.71 -8.28
CA GLU A 13 11.37 3.00 -8.75
C GLU A 13 10.02 3.31 -8.08
N GLU A 14 9.12 2.32 -8.03
CA GLU A 14 7.81 2.47 -7.37
C GLU A 14 7.97 2.73 -5.87
N ARG A 15 8.94 2.08 -5.21
CA ARG A 15 9.26 2.34 -3.80
C ARG A 15 9.74 3.76 -3.58
N GLU A 16 10.62 4.27 -4.43
CA GLU A 16 11.10 5.65 -4.33
C GLU A 16 9.96 6.65 -4.55
N GLU A 17 9.11 6.41 -5.54
CA GLU A 17 7.93 7.24 -5.80
C GLU A 17 6.99 7.29 -4.59
N LEU A 18 6.65 6.13 -4.03
CA LEU A 18 5.80 6.05 -2.84
C LEU A 18 6.42 6.73 -1.63
N ASN A 19 7.73 6.57 -1.39
CA ASN A 19 8.44 7.26 -0.31
C ASN A 19 8.43 8.78 -0.51
N GLY A 20 8.63 9.25 -1.74
CA GLY A 20 8.49 10.67 -2.09
C GLY A 20 7.08 11.19 -1.80
N LEU A 21 6.06 10.37 -2.06
CA LEU A 21 4.66 10.73 -1.83
C LEU A 21 4.32 10.80 -0.34
N VAL A 22 4.88 9.91 0.48
CA VAL A 22 4.74 9.95 1.94
C VAL A 22 5.34 11.22 2.55
N ASN A 23 6.39 11.77 1.93
CA ASN A 23 7.07 12.98 2.41
C ASN A 23 6.40 14.30 1.93
N LYS A 24 5.51 14.27 0.94
CA LYS A 24 4.95 15.47 0.27
C LYS A 24 3.83 16.23 1.01
N GLY A 25 3.70 16.10 2.34
CA GLY A 25 2.89 17.03 3.16
C GLY A 25 1.35 16.85 3.13
N GLN A 26 0.64 17.79 3.77
CA GLN A 26 -0.77 17.64 4.20
C GLN A 26 -1.81 17.53 3.07
N SER A 27 -1.56 18.10 1.89
CA SER A 27 -2.54 18.12 0.78
C SER A 27 -2.84 16.72 0.21
N GLN A 28 -2.00 15.73 0.53
CA GLN A 28 -2.11 14.37 0.01
C GLN A 28 -2.25 13.30 1.10
N ALA A 29 -2.77 13.64 2.29
CA ALA A 29 -2.87 12.72 3.43
C ALA A 29 -3.50 11.34 3.08
N ARG A 30 -4.53 11.31 2.22
CA ARG A 30 -5.16 10.05 1.76
C ARG A 30 -4.22 9.24 0.86
N ARG A 31 -3.58 9.87 -0.13
CA ARG A 31 -2.60 9.20 -1.00
C ARG A 31 -1.36 8.77 -0.22
N ALA A 32 -0.84 9.59 0.68
CA ALA A 32 0.28 9.25 1.56
C ALA A 32 -0.04 8.04 2.44
N ARG A 33 -1.27 7.94 2.95
CA ARG A 33 -1.71 6.76 3.70
C ARG A 33 -1.73 5.49 2.83
N ARG A 34 -2.20 5.59 1.59
CA ARG A 34 -2.20 4.46 0.63
C ARG A 34 -0.80 4.07 0.19
N ALA A 35 0.08 5.05 0.00
CA ALA A 35 1.50 4.82 -0.24
C ALA A 35 2.12 4.02 0.92
N ARG A 36 1.85 4.41 2.17
CA ARG A 36 2.28 3.64 3.35
C ARG A 36 1.70 2.22 3.37
N ILE A 37 0.42 2.05 3.01
CA ILE A 37 -0.19 0.72 2.90
C ILE A 37 0.60 -0.15 1.92
N LEU A 38 0.87 0.35 0.71
CA LEU A 38 1.59 -0.40 -0.33
C LEU A 38 3.02 -0.70 0.07
N LEU A 39 3.72 0.27 0.67
CA LEU A 39 5.07 0.08 1.19
C LEU A 39 5.12 -0.99 2.27
N MET A 40 4.17 -1.04 3.21
CA MET A 40 4.15 -2.08 4.25
C MET A 40 3.67 -3.44 3.71
N ALA A 41 2.82 -3.44 2.68
CA ALA A 41 2.26 -4.63 2.04
C ALA A 41 3.21 -5.31 1.04
N ASP A 42 4.28 -4.62 0.65
CA ASP A 42 5.22 -5.07 -0.36
C ASP A 42 5.98 -6.32 0.07
N GLU A 43 5.72 -7.43 -0.64
CA GLU A 43 6.35 -8.73 -0.40
C GLU A 43 7.73 -8.85 -1.04
N GLY A 44 8.18 -7.84 -1.79
CA GLY A 44 9.54 -7.79 -2.36
C GLY A 44 10.62 -7.37 -1.35
N GLN A 45 10.28 -7.16 -0.08
CA GLN A 45 11.25 -6.80 0.97
C GLN A 45 11.93 -8.05 1.53
N GLU A 46 13.15 -7.93 2.05
CA GLU A 46 13.88 -9.06 2.65
C GLU A 46 13.10 -9.75 3.78
N ASN A 47 12.30 -8.98 4.53
CA ASN A 47 11.47 -9.49 5.63
C ASN A 47 10.06 -9.91 5.19
N GLY A 48 9.74 -9.80 3.90
CA GLY A 48 8.40 -10.01 3.35
C GLY A 48 7.40 -8.91 3.73
N GLY A 49 6.20 -8.98 3.14
CA GLY A 49 5.14 -7.99 3.33
C GLY A 49 4.31 -8.26 4.58
N TRP A 50 3.93 -7.20 5.29
CA TRP A 50 3.13 -7.27 6.52
C TRP A 50 1.72 -7.81 6.24
N LYS A 51 1.06 -8.40 7.25
CA LYS A 51 -0.34 -8.83 7.11
C LYS A 51 -1.26 -7.62 7.07
N ASP A 52 -2.36 -7.73 6.34
CA ASP A 52 -3.28 -6.61 6.12
C ASP A 52 -3.87 -6.06 7.44
N ALA A 53 -4.06 -6.93 8.44
CA ALA A 53 -4.47 -6.54 9.79
C ALA A 53 -3.40 -5.74 10.55
N ASP A 54 -2.13 -6.13 10.43
CA ASP A 54 -1.01 -5.44 11.10
C ASP A 54 -0.81 -4.04 10.47
N ILE A 55 -0.92 -3.95 9.14
CA ILE A 55 -0.90 -2.69 8.39
C ILE A 55 -2.07 -1.79 8.80
N ALA A 56 -3.27 -2.36 8.86
CA ALA A 56 -4.47 -1.64 9.28
C ALA A 56 -4.32 -1.08 10.70
N GLN A 57 -3.80 -1.88 11.63
CA GLN A 57 -3.54 -1.44 13.00
C GLN A 57 -2.49 -0.33 13.06
N ALA A 58 -1.34 -0.52 12.39
CA ALA A 58 -0.24 0.44 12.39
C ALA A 58 -0.63 1.81 11.79
N LEU A 59 -1.50 1.80 10.78
CA LEU A 59 -1.96 3.02 10.10
C LEU A 59 -3.31 3.52 10.59
N GLY A 60 -3.94 2.86 11.58
CA GLY A 60 -5.30 3.14 12.07
C GLY A 60 -6.39 3.02 10.99
N ALA A 61 -6.15 2.22 9.95
CA ALA A 61 -7.02 2.05 8.79
C ALA A 61 -7.95 0.84 8.95
N ASN A 62 -8.95 0.72 8.08
CA ASN A 62 -9.75 -0.50 8.00
C ASN A 62 -8.98 -1.54 7.15
N VAL A 63 -9.00 -2.81 7.56
CA VAL A 63 -8.42 -3.93 6.81
C VAL A 63 -8.96 -3.96 5.37
N ARG A 64 -10.25 -3.67 5.17
CA ARG A 64 -10.86 -3.60 3.84
C ARG A 64 -10.25 -2.52 2.95
N THR A 65 -9.76 -1.42 3.54
CA THR A 65 -9.04 -0.38 2.82
C THR A 65 -7.67 -0.90 2.37
N VAL A 66 -6.98 -1.66 3.22
CA VAL A 66 -5.70 -2.29 2.87
C VAL A 66 -5.88 -3.28 1.72
N GLU A 67 -6.85 -4.17 1.83
CA GLU A 67 -7.18 -5.17 0.80
C GLU A 67 -7.49 -4.52 -0.56
N ARG A 68 -8.37 -3.51 -0.58
CA ARG A 68 -8.71 -2.76 -1.81
C ARG A 68 -7.52 -2.03 -2.41
N THR A 69 -6.67 -1.44 -1.56
CA THR A 69 -5.47 -0.75 -2.04
C THR A 69 -4.51 -1.73 -2.70
N ARG A 70 -4.30 -2.92 -2.11
CA ARG A 70 -3.48 -3.97 -2.74
C ARG A 70 -4.11 -4.50 -4.03
N GLN A 71 -5.40 -4.80 -4.00
CA GLN A 71 -6.13 -5.30 -5.16
C GLN A 71 -5.97 -4.34 -6.36
N LYS A 72 -6.28 -3.06 -6.16
CA LYS A 72 -6.14 -2.06 -7.22
C LYS A 72 -4.71 -1.87 -7.69
N CYS A 73 -3.72 -1.99 -6.80
CA CYS A 73 -2.32 -1.91 -7.21
C CYS A 73 -1.95 -3.03 -8.18
N VAL A 74 -2.47 -4.24 -7.95
CA VAL A 74 -2.19 -5.42 -8.78
C VAL A 74 -3.05 -5.43 -10.05
N GLU A 75 -4.31 -5.02 -9.99
CA GLU A 75 -5.25 -5.08 -11.12
C GLU A 75 -5.20 -3.84 -12.03
N GLU A 76 -5.03 -2.66 -11.45
CA GLU A 76 -5.15 -1.37 -12.14
C GLU A 76 -3.85 -0.53 -12.10
N GLY A 77 -2.85 -0.96 -11.32
CA GLY A 77 -1.55 -0.29 -11.19
C GLY A 77 -1.43 0.69 -10.02
N LEU A 78 -0.23 1.22 -9.83
CA LEU A 78 0.16 2.06 -8.68
C LEU A 78 -0.72 3.31 -8.53
N GLU A 79 -0.89 4.07 -9.61
CA GLU A 79 -1.66 5.32 -9.59
C GLU A 79 -3.15 5.10 -9.29
N ALA A 80 -3.73 4.00 -9.79
CA ALA A 80 -5.11 3.63 -9.47
C ALA A 80 -5.26 3.29 -7.97
N ALA A 81 -4.28 2.59 -7.40
CA ALA A 81 -4.25 2.30 -5.97
C ALA A 81 -4.13 3.57 -5.12
N LEU A 82 -3.38 4.57 -5.57
CA LEU A 82 -3.23 5.85 -4.86
C LEU A 82 -4.50 6.70 -4.92
N ASN A 83 -5.24 6.69 -6.03
CA ASN A 83 -6.36 7.61 -6.27
C ASN A 83 -7.77 7.06 -6.00
N HIS A 84 -7.94 5.75 -5.81
CA HIS A 84 -9.30 5.18 -5.65
C HIS A 84 -10.10 5.78 -4.50
N THR A 85 -11.42 5.80 -4.54
CA THR A 85 -12.24 6.43 -3.48
C THR A 85 -12.53 5.51 -2.30
#